data_AF-A0A1Q7HPP9-F1
#
_entry.id   AF-A0A1Q7HPP9-F1
#
_cell.length_a   1.000
_cell.length_b   1.000
_cell.length_c   1.000
_cell.angle_alpha   90.00
_cell.angle_beta   90.00
_cell.angle_gamma   90.00
#
_symmetry.space_group_name_H-M   'P 1'
#
loop_
_entity.id
_entity.type
_entity.pdbx_description
1 polymer ?
#
loop_
_entity_poly.entity_id
_entity_poly.type
_entity_poly.pdbx_seq_one_letter_code
_entity_poly.pdbx_strand_id
1 'polypeptide(L)'
;MRILVALSRPALAAAAGALTLLLVTDLLGAPNVPVALAFFVAFFVAAALQLLDRRAAAVDRRWRFTRLGGPERPFAAMTGPGGPFDRFDDRAKRVLALAQDEAIRFNHYYIGTEHLLLGFVREGDGVAARALDSLGVDLSKLRTAVEFTIGRGESKTSPSQITLSPRTKKVIELAIDEARKLGTSYVGTEHLLLGVIREGEGIGSGILESLGISLQRLRREVMTTLGRPEPKTPSRQAGTVASAAPSSGAGPFDRFNDRAKRVLALSQDEAVRFNHNYIGTEHLLLGLVREGDGAAARALRESGVDLERCRQAVGFIGPRGDSTASPPEITLSPRTRKVFELAVDEADRAGRAKIGSGDLLLGLIREGEGIAMGILDSLKVDREALLKRTREKIAEGLG
;
A
#
# COMPACT_ATOMS: atom_id res chain seq x y z
N MET A 1 19.40 16.51 15.83
CA MET A 1 19.41 16.94 14.41
C MET A 1 17.98 17.02 13.86
N ARG A 2 17.15 17.92 14.42
CA ARG A 2 15.72 18.11 14.13
C ARG A 2 15.40 19.62 14.08
N ILE A 3 16.02 20.40 13.20
CA ILE A 3 15.68 21.83 12.99
C ILE A 3 15.94 22.23 11.52
N LEU A 4 15.35 21.55 10.53
CA LEU A 4 15.56 21.93 9.12
C LEU A 4 14.34 21.77 8.19
N VAL A 5 13.12 21.71 8.73
CA VAL A 5 11.91 21.42 7.92
C VAL A 5 10.86 22.55 7.91
N ALA A 6 11.19 23.78 8.31
CA ALA A 6 10.18 24.86 8.32
C ALA A 6 10.69 26.26 7.99
N LEU A 7 11.63 26.39 7.04
CA LEU A 7 12.01 27.71 6.52
C LEU A 7 11.28 27.99 5.20
N SER A 8 10.56 29.12 5.17
CA SER A 8 9.93 29.63 3.96
C SER A 8 11.00 30.00 2.91
N ARG A 9 10.68 29.93 1.61
CA ARG A 9 11.60 30.32 0.52
C ARG A 9 12.36 31.64 0.72
N PRO A 10 11.75 32.74 1.23
CA PRO A 10 12.50 33.96 1.52
C PRO A 10 13.54 33.79 2.64
N ALA A 11 13.28 32.93 3.64
CA ALA A 11 14.24 32.65 4.71
C ALA A 11 15.45 31.83 4.22
N LEU A 12 15.26 30.92 3.26
CA LEU A 12 16.35 30.18 2.60
C LEU A 12 17.22 31.10 1.72
N ALA A 13 16.59 32.04 0.99
CA ALA A 13 17.32 33.02 0.19
C ALA A 13 18.13 33.98 1.06
N ALA A 14 17.57 34.44 2.18
CA ALA A 14 18.28 35.25 3.17
C ALA A 14 19.47 34.49 3.79
N ALA A 15 19.29 33.20 4.12
CA ALA A 15 20.35 32.36 4.67
C ALA A 15 21.50 32.14 3.66
N ALA A 16 21.18 31.94 2.36
CA ALA A 16 22.19 31.81 1.30
C ALA A 16 22.97 33.12 1.08
N GLY A 17 22.28 34.26 1.15
CA GLY A 17 22.92 35.59 1.12
C GLY A 17 23.88 35.80 2.29
N ALA A 18 23.45 35.45 3.51
CA ALA A 18 24.29 35.54 4.70
C ALA A 18 25.52 34.61 4.63
N LEU A 19 25.36 33.38 4.14
CA LEU A 19 26.48 32.44 3.98
C LEU A 19 27.49 32.92 2.93
N THR A 20 27.03 33.51 1.83
CA THR A 20 27.90 34.09 0.80
C THR A 20 28.67 35.29 1.34
N LEU A 21 28.01 36.14 2.13
CA LEU A 21 28.65 37.30 2.75
C LEU A 21 29.74 36.87 3.75
N LEU A 22 29.46 35.86 4.59
CA LEU A 22 30.42 35.28 5.53
C LEU A 22 31.66 34.73 4.82
N LEU A 23 31.46 33.97 3.73
CA LEU A 23 32.53 33.41 2.90
C LEU A 23 33.41 34.51 2.27
N VAL A 24 32.83 35.63 1.85
CA VAL A 24 33.58 36.78 1.31
C VAL A 24 34.41 37.45 2.39
N THR A 25 33.84 37.70 3.57
CA THR A 25 34.58 38.28 4.70
C THR A 25 35.74 37.41 5.14
N ASP A 26 35.56 36.09 5.21
CA ASP A 26 36.63 35.15 5.57
C ASP A 26 37.73 35.11 4.51
N LEU A 27 37.39 35.13 3.22
CA LEU A 27 38.39 35.17 2.14
C LEU A 27 39.17 36.49 2.11
N LEU A 28 38.53 37.63 2.42
CA LEU A 28 39.19 38.93 2.47
C LEU A 28 40.10 39.09 3.70
N GLY A 29 39.85 38.32 4.77
CA GLY A 29 40.70 38.27 5.97
C GLY A 29 41.93 37.37 5.83
N ALA A 30 41.99 36.53 4.79
CA ALA A 30 43.10 35.61 4.58
C ALA A 30 44.33 36.33 3.97
N PRO A 31 45.54 36.18 4.56
CA PRO A 31 46.73 36.79 4.01
C PRO A 31 47.05 36.19 2.63
N ASN A 32 47.31 37.07 1.65
CA ASN A 32 47.67 36.75 0.25
C ASN A 32 46.54 36.29 -0.69
N VAL A 33 45.27 36.48 -0.35
CA VAL A 33 44.17 36.27 -1.32
C VAL A 33 43.94 37.55 -2.12
N PRO A 34 44.08 37.55 -3.46
CA PRO A 34 43.75 38.70 -4.28
C PRO A 34 42.26 39.03 -4.14
N VAL A 35 41.92 40.29 -3.90
CA VAL A 35 40.53 40.76 -3.76
C VAL A 35 39.66 40.30 -4.94
N ALA A 36 40.21 40.31 -6.16
CA ALA A 36 39.53 39.82 -7.36
C ALA A 36 39.16 38.32 -7.29
N LEU A 37 39.99 37.49 -6.67
CA LEU A 37 39.73 36.06 -6.51
C LEU A 37 38.60 35.81 -5.50
N ALA A 38 38.54 36.60 -4.42
CA ALA A 38 37.47 36.52 -3.42
C ALA A 38 36.08 36.83 -4.03
N PHE A 39 35.99 37.89 -4.83
CA PHE A 39 34.75 38.23 -5.54
C PHE A 39 34.39 37.20 -6.63
N PHE A 40 35.38 36.63 -7.32
CA PHE A 40 35.16 35.58 -8.32
C PHE A 40 34.57 34.30 -7.70
N VAL A 41 35.13 33.82 -6.59
CA VAL A 41 34.61 32.65 -5.86
C VAL A 41 33.19 32.90 -5.35
N ALA A 42 32.93 34.08 -4.80
CA ALA A 42 31.59 34.44 -4.31
C ALA A 42 30.55 34.51 -5.44
N PHE A 43 30.92 35.08 -6.60
CA PHE A 43 30.06 35.11 -7.78
C PHE A 43 29.73 33.70 -8.27
N PHE A 44 30.71 32.78 -8.32
CA PHE A 44 30.48 31.40 -8.75
C PHE A 44 29.64 30.59 -7.75
N VAL A 45 29.84 30.79 -6.45
CA VAL A 45 29.01 30.15 -5.41
C VAL A 45 27.57 30.68 -5.47
N ALA A 46 27.38 31.99 -5.60
CA ALA A 46 26.06 32.59 -5.77
C ALA A 46 25.36 32.12 -7.06
N ALA A 47 26.11 32.06 -8.17
CA ALA A 47 25.59 31.55 -9.44
C ALA A 47 25.23 30.05 -9.36
N ALA A 48 26.06 29.23 -8.71
CA ALA A 48 25.79 27.81 -8.49
C ALA A 48 24.56 27.59 -7.61
N LEU A 49 24.40 28.36 -6.52
CA LEU A 49 23.22 28.31 -5.67
C LEU A 49 21.95 28.75 -6.40
N GLN A 50 22.02 29.81 -7.23
CA GLN A 50 20.90 30.23 -8.08
C GLN A 50 20.55 29.19 -9.16
N LEU A 51 21.55 28.47 -9.70
CA LEU A 51 21.32 27.41 -10.69
C LEU A 51 20.65 26.17 -10.05
N LEU A 52 21.05 25.81 -8.83
CA LEU A 52 20.44 24.75 -8.03
C LEU A 52 18.98 25.08 -7.68
N ASP A 53 18.69 26.33 -7.29
CA ASP A 53 17.34 26.80 -6.98
C ASP A 53 16.43 26.87 -8.24
N ARG A 54 16.97 27.30 -9.39
CA ARG A 54 16.23 27.30 -10.67
C ARG A 54 15.86 25.88 -11.13
N ARG A 55 16.73 24.88 -10.92
CA ARG A 55 16.42 23.47 -11.22
C ARG A 55 15.41 22.87 -10.24
N ALA A 56 15.46 23.23 -8.95
CA ALA A 56 14.48 22.80 -7.96
C ALA A 56 13.10 23.45 -8.16
N ALA A 57 13.05 24.74 -8.50
CA ALA A 57 11.81 25.52 -8.61
C ALA A 57 11.06 25.34 -9.95
N ALA A 58 11.71 24.82 -11.00
CA ALA A 58 11.08 24.51 -12.29
C ALA A 58 10.32 23.17 -12.27
N VAL A 59 10.75 22.21 -11.45
CA VAL A 59 10.13 20.88 -11.35
C VAL A 59 8.92 20.89 -10.40
N ASP A 60 9.00 21.66 -9.32
CA ASP A 60 8.03 21.67 -8.23
C ASP A 60 6.78 22.52 -8.51
N ARG A 61 6.93 23.73 -9.08
CA ARG A 61 5.78 24.58 -9.48
C ARG A 61 4.93 23.95 -10.58
N ARG A 62 5.52 23.09 -11.40
CA ARG A 62 4.82 22.41 -12.48
C ARG A 62 3.82 21.41 -11.95
N TRP A 63 3.83 20.97 -10.68
CA TRP A 63 2.95 19.92 -10.14
C TRP A 63 2.35 20.27 -8.77
N ARG A 64 1.48 21.29 -8.71
CA ARG A 64 0.62 21.52 -7.54
C ARG A 64 -0.63 20.66 -7.65
N PHE A 65 -0.66 19.56 -6.91
CA PHE A 65 -1.83 18.68 -6.81
C PHE A 65 -2.67 19.07 -5.58
N THR A 66 -3.95 19.32 -5.78
CA THR A 66 -4.92 19.30 -4.69
C THR A 66 -5.01 17.85 -4.23
N ARG A 67 -4.56 17.53 -3.00
CA ARG A 67 -4.66 16.16 -2.45
C ARG A 67 -6.07 15.61 -2.74
N LEU A 68 -6.17 14.37 -3.24
CA LEU A 68 -7.44 13.62 -3.33
C LEU A 68 -8.08 13.38 -1.94
N GLY A 69 -7.40 13.83 -0.87
CA GLY A 69 -7.82 13.75 0.53
C GLY A 69 -8.92 14.76 0.87
N GLY A 70 -10.11 14.21 1.02
CA GLY A 70 -11.33 14.80 1.57
C GLY A 70 -12.41 13.70 1.62
N PRO A 71 -13.45 13.81 2.46
CA PRO A 71 -14.49 12.80 2.58
C PRO A 71 -15.21 12.60 1.23
N GLU A 72 -15.49 11.34 0.91
CA GLU A 72 -16.39 10.77 -0.12
C GLU A 72 -16.97 11.71 -1.18
N ARG A 73 -16.12 12.27 -2.04
CA ARG A 73 -16.62 12.98 -3.22
C ARG A 73 -17.03 11.96 -4.29
N PRO A 74 -18.24 12.09 -4.86
CA PRO A 74 -18.62 11.32 -6.04
C PRO A 74 -17.60 11.49 -7.16
N PHE A 75 -17.28 10.41 -7.87
CA PHE A 75 -16.31 10.46 -8.95
C PHE A 75 -16.68 11.47 -10.04
N ALA A 76 -17.97 11.57 -10.38
CA ALA A 76 -18.49 12.54 -11.35
C ALA A 76 -18.16 14.00 -10.99
N ALA A 77 -18.02 14.33 -9.70
CA ALA A 77 -17.64 15.66 -9.25
C ALA A 77 -16.13 15.95 -9.41
N MET A 78 -15.31 14.94 -9.69
CA MET A 78 -13.85 15.07 -9.85
C MET A 78 -13.41 15.26 -11.30
N THR A 79 -14.26 14.93 -12.28
CA THR A 79 -13.93 14.93 -13.72
C THR A 79 -14.20 16.26 -14.44
N GLY A 80 -14.63 17.30 -13.71
CA GLY A 80 -14.88 18.64 -14.26
C GLY A 80 -13.61 19.46 -14.53
N PRO A 81 -13.70 20.56 -15.31
CA PRO A 81 -12.60 21.50 -15.54
C PRO A 81 -12.12 22.13 -14.24
N GLY A 82 -10.80 22.23 -14.03
CA GLY A 82 -10.21 22.66 -12.75
C GLY A 82 -10.03 21.52 -11.74
N GLY A 83 -10.35 20.28 -12.14
CA GLY A 83 -10.38 19.10 -11.28
C GLY A 83 -9.02 18.40 -11.15
N PRO A 84 -8.90 17.42 -10.22
CA PRO A 84 -7.68 16.64 -10.03
C PRO A 84 -7.21 15.89 -11.29
N PHE A 85 -8.07 15.73 -12.29
CA PHE A 85 -7.79 15.05 -13.55
C PHE A 85 -7.51 15.97 -14.75
N ASP A 86 -7.40 17.29 -14.55
CA ASP A 86 -7.15 18.23 -15.66
C ASP A 86 -5.94 17.86 -16.51
N ARG A 87 -4.92 17.28 -15.87
CA ARG A 87 -3.64 16.92 -16.49
C ARG A 87 -3.62 15.54 -17.13
N PHE A 88 -4.73 14.83 -17.09
CA PHE A 88 -4.89 13.55 -17.77
C PHE A 88 -5.21 13.83 -19.23
N ASP A 89 -4.62 13.05 -20.13
CA ASP A 89 -5.01 13.12 -21.54
C ASP A 89 -6.43 12.55 -21.74
N ASP A 90 -6.99 12.73 -22.94
CA ASP A 90 -8.36 12.31 -23.21
C ASP A 90 -8.52 10.79 -23.15
N ARG A 91 -7.47 10.01 -23.43
CA ARG A 91 -7.49 8.54 -23.35
C ARG A 91 -7.51 8.07 -21.90
N ALA A 92 -6.68 8.66 -21.04
CA ALA A 92 -6.62 8.40 -19.61
C ALA A 92 -7.94 8.80 -18.92
N LYS A 93 -8.54 9.93 -19.31
CA LYS A 93 -9.89 10.32 -18.86
C LYS A 93 -10.95 9.31 -19.31
N ARG A 94 -10.88 8.85 -20.56
CA ARG A 94 -11.76 7.78 -21.08
C ARG A 94 -11.61 6.48 -20.29
N VAL A 95 -10.39 6.05 -19.97
CA VAL A 95 -10.16 4.85 -19.12
C VAL A 95 -10.88 4.98 -17.79
N LEU A 96 -10.79 6.14 -17.12
CA LEU A 96 -11.47 6.34 -15.83
C LEU A 96 -13.00 6.31 -15.97
N ALA A 97 -13.55 6.90 -17.03
CA ALA A 97 -14.98 6.83 -17.32
C ALA A 97 -15.43 5.39 -17.63
N LEU A 98 -14.64 4.64 -18.41
CA LEU A 98 -14.91 3.23 -18.71
C LEU A 98 -14.80 2.35 -17.46
N ALA A 99 -13.87 2.66 -16.55
CA ALA A 99 -13.78 2.00 -15.25
C ALA A 99 -15.02 2.27 -14.39
N GLN A 100 -15.57 3.49 -14.44
CA GLN A 100 -16.85 3.79 -13.80
C GLN A 100 -18.00 2.98 -14.41
N ASP A 101 -18.09 2.90 -15.75
CA ASP A 101 -19.10 2.09 -16.44
C ASP A 101 -19.01 0.61 -16.03
N GLU A 102 -17.80 0.07 -15.88
CA GLU A 102 -17.62 -1.31 -15.43
C GLU A 102 -18.02 -1.48 -13.95
N ALA A 103 -17.68 -0.53 -13.07
CA ALA A 103 -18.17 -0.55 -11.70
C ALA A 103 -19.71 -0.58 -11.66
N ILE A 104 -20.38 0.24 -12.48
CA ILE A 104 -21.85 0.23 -12.63
C ILE A 104 -22.32 -1.13 -13.15
N ARG A 105 -21.68 -1.68 -14.18
CA ARG A 105 -22.02 -2.98 -14.77
C ARG A 105 -21.97 -4.11 -13.75
N PHE A 106 -21.02 -4.07 -12.82
CA PHE A 106 -20.89 -5.05 -11.75
C PHE A 106 -21.69 -4.68 -10.49
N ASN A 107 -22.45 -3.58 -10.48
CA ASN A 107 -23.14 -3.06 -9.30
C ASN A 107 -22.20 -2.79 -8.11
N HIS A 108 -20.99 -2.31 -8.39
CA HIS A 108 -20.00 -1.93 -7.39
C HIS A 108 -20.08 -0.42 -7.11
N TYR A 109 -20.15 -0.04 -5.83
CA TYR A 109 -20.23 1.37 -5.38
C TYR A 109 -18.88 2.11 -5.40
N TYR A 110 -17.84 1.49 -5.95
CA TYR A 110 -16.51 2.05 -6.02
C TYR A 110 -15.79 1.69 -7.32
N ILE A 111 -14.83 2.53 -7.72
CA ILE A 111 -13.87 2.23 -8.79
C ILE A 111 -12.60 1.68 -8.14
N GLY A 112 -12.38 0.37 -8.28
CA GLY A 112 -11.16 -0.32 -7.86
C GLY A 112 -10.13 -0.45 -8.98
N THR A 113 -9.01 -1.09 -8.65
CA THR A 113 -7.89 -1.34 -9.59
C THR A 113 -8.28 -2.27 -10.74
N GLU A 114 -9.20 -3.18 -10.51
CA GLU A 114 -9.79 -4.13 -11.44
C GLU A 114 -10.70 -3.44 -12.46
N HIS A 115 -11.47 -2.44 -12.03
CA HIS A 115 -12.25 -1.60 -12.93
C HIS A 115 -11.33 -0.76 -13.83
N LEU A 116 -10.18 -0.30 -13.31
CA LEU A 116 -9.17 0.35 -14.15
C LEU A 116 -8.62 -0.60 -15.22
N LEU A 117 -8.35 -1.87 -14.88
CA LEU A 117 -7.90 -2.87 -15.87
C LEU A 117 -8.93 -3.07 -16.98
N LEU A 118 -10.21 -3.23 -16.61
CA LEU A 118 -11.29 -3.33 -17.59
C LEU A 118 -11.39 -2.05 -18.43
N GLY A 119 -11.21 -0.88 -17.81
CA GLY A 119 -11.15 0.41 -18.48
C GLY A 119 -10.03 0.52 -19.51
N PHE A 120 -8.82 0.02 -19.20
CA PHE A 120 -7.71 -0.02 -20.15
C PHE A 120 -8.03 -0.89 -21.36
N VAL A 121 -8.50 -2.12 -21.12
CA VAL A 121 -8.81 -3.06 -22.22
C VAL A 121 -9.97 -2.53 -23.08
N ARG A 122 -10.98 -1.90 -22.47
CA ARG A 122 -12.10 -1.27 -23.21
C ARG A 122 -11.72 -0.04 -24.00
N GLU A 123 -10.71 0.71 -23.57
CA GLU A 123 -10.26 1.89 -24.31
C GLU A 123 -9.57 1.49 -25.63
N GLY A 124 -8.97 0.30 -25.68
CA GLY A 124 -8.57 -0.43 -26.90
C GLY A 124 -7.30 0.08 -27.59
N ASP A 125 -7.17 1.40 -27.75
CA ASP A 125 -6.12 1.99 -28.59
C ASP A 125 -4.94 2.55 -27.79
N GLY A 126 -5.03 2.68 -26.48
CA GLY A 126 -4.00 3.22 -25.60
C GLY A 126 -2.76 2.33 -25.49
N VAL A 127 -1.67 2.90 -24.99
CA VAL A 127 -0.44 2.12 -24.71
C VAL A 127 -0.72 1.01 -23.70
N ALA A 128 -1.54 1.31 -22.68
CA ALA A 128 -1.96 0.32 -21.68
C ALA A 128 -2.77 -0.82 -22.30
N ALA A 129 -3.72 -0.49 -23.19
CA ALA A 129 -4.56 -1.47 -23.88
C ALA A 129 -3.71 -2.41 -24.72
N ARG A 130 -2.81 -1.87 -25.56
CA ARG A 130 -1.90 -2.67 -26.41
C ARG A 130 -0.97 -3.56 -25.60
N ALA A 131 -0.43 -3.07 -24.48
CA ALA A 131 0.45 -3.85 -23.63
C ALA A 131 -0.28 -5.00 -22.90
N LEU A 132 -1.57 -4.83 -22.58
CA LEU A 132 -2.40 -5.89 -22.01
C LEU A 132 -2.79 -6.91 -23.10
N ASP A 133 -3.14 -6.42 -24.29
CA ASP A 133 -3.50 -7.24 -25.46
C ASP A 133 -2.34 -8.13 -25.92
N SER A 134 -1.11 -7.60 -25.99
CA SER A 134 0.08 -8.39 -26.35
C SER A 134 0.43 -9.50 -25.35
N LEU A 135 -0.11 -9.41 -24.12
CA LEU A 135 0.01 -10.44 -23.09
C LEU A 135 -1.21 -11.38 -23.05
N GLY A 136 -2.15 -11.24 -23.99
CA GLY A 136 -3.32 -12.10 -24.12
C GLY A 136 -4.46 -11.79 -23.15
N VAL A 137 -4.48 -10.59 -22.57
CA VAL A 137 -5.57 -10.11 -21.70
C VAL A 137 -6.70 -9.57 -22.58
N ASP A 138 -7.75 -10.38 -22.75
CA ASP A 138 -8.98 -9.94 -23.39
C ASP A 138 -10.05 -9.51 -22.39
N LEU A 139 -10.99 -8.69 -22.86
CA LEU A 139 -12.05 -8.11 -22.04
C LEU A 139 -12.97 -9.17 -21.43
N SER A 140 -13.21 -10.28 -22.13
CA SER A 140 -14.13 -11.32 -21.66
C SER A 140 -13.51 -12.07 -20.49
N LYS A 141 -12.27 -12.54 -20.63
CA LYS A 141 -11.52 -13.19 -19.55
C LYS A 141 -11.40 -12.29 -18.33
N LEU A 142 -11.10 -11.01 -18.56
CA LEU A 142 -10.95 -10.06 -17.47
C LEU A 142 -12.26 -9.83 -16.72
N ARG A 143 -13.39 -9.71 -17.43
CA ARG A 143 -14.72 -9.63 -16.78
C ARG A 143 -15.07 -10.89 -16.01
N THR A 144 -14.80 -12.07 -16.58
CA THR A 144 -15.02 -13.34 -15.88
C THR A 144 -14.18 -13.44 -14.61
N ALA A 145 -12.92 -13.03 -14.66
CA ALA A 145 -12.05 -13.00 -13.48
C ALA A 145 -12.57 -12.02 -12.41
N VAL A 146 -12.99 -10.81 -12.81
CA VAL A 146 -13.59 -9.84 -11.88
C VAL A 146 -14.87 -10.37 -11.25
N GLU A 147 -15.76 -10.97 -12.05
CA GLU A 147 -17.00 -11.58 -11.56
C GLU A 147 -16.74 -12.75 -10.62
N PHE A 148 -15.71 -13.55 -10.89
CA PHE A 148 -15.32 -14.67 -10.03
C PHE A 148 -14.72 -14.20 -8.70
N THR A 149 -13.86 -13.18 -8.72
CA THR A 149 -13.15 -12.69 -7.54
C THR A 149 -14.06 -11.87 -6.63
N ILE A 150 -14.87 -10.96 -7.17
CA ILE A 150 -15.66 -9.99 -6.40
C ILE A 150 -17.17 -10.28 -6.45
N GLY A 151 -17.66 -10.87 -7.55
CA GLY A 151 -19.08 -11.06 -7.79
C GLY A 151 -19.76 -9.87 -8.47
N ARG A 152 -21.08 -9.81 -8.35
CA ARG A 152 -21.89 -8.64 -8.68
C ARG A 152 -22.62 -8.17 -7.43
N GLY A 153 -22.74 -6.85 -7.26
CA GLY A 153 -23.54 -6.28 -6.18
C GLY A 153 -25.04 -6.58 -6.32
N GLU A 154 -25.72 -6.71 -5.18
CA GLU A 154 -27.13 -7.10 -5.09
C GLU A 154 -28.10 -6.04 -5.59
N SER A 155 -27.68 -4.77 -5.60
CA SER A 155 -28.52 -3.62 -5.95
C SER A 155 -27.87 -2.79 -7.04
N LYS A 156 -28.68 -2.24 -7.95
CA LYS A 156 -28.17 -1.39 -9.03
C LYS A 156 -27.47 -0.16 -8.46
N THR A 157 -26.25 0.08 -8.93
CA THR A 157 -25.47 1.26 -8.55
C THR A 157 -25.70 2.41 -9.52
N SER A 158 -25.93 3.61 -8.98
CA SER A 158 -26.01 4.84 -9.79
C SER A 158 -24.65 5.56 -9.87
N PRO A 159 -24.36 6.30 -10.97
CA PRO A 159 -23.09 7.01 -11.14
C PRO A 159 -22.74 7.99 -10.01
N SER A 160 -23.75 8.61 -9.38
CA SER A 160 -23.58 9.59 -8.29
C SER A 160 -23.16 8.97 -6.96
N GLN A 161 -23.36 7.66 -6.80
CA GLN A 161 -22.96 6.91 -5.60
C GLN A 161 -21.53 6.36 -5.70
N ILE A 162 -20.91 6.42 -6.87
CA ILE A 162 -19.61 5.80 -7.11
C ILE A 162 -18.48 6.70 -6.63
N THR A 163 -17.59 6.12 -5.82
CA THR A 163 -16.38 6.76 -5.32
C THR A 163 -15.11 6.05 -5.82
N LEU A 164 -13.93 6.65 -5.62
CA LEU A 164 -12.67 5.97 -5.86
C LEU A 164 -12.23 5.20 -4.61
N SER A 165 -11.81 3.95 -4.77
CA SER A 165 -11.18 3.21 -3.68
C SER A 165 -9.89 3.90 -3.20
N PRO A 166 -9.45 3.70 -1.94
CA PRO A 166 -8.17 4.21 -1.46
C PRO A 166 -6.98 3.79 -2.34
N ARG A 167 -6.98 2.54 -2.83
CA ARG A 167 -5.95 2.03 -3.74
C ARG A 167 -6.00 2.70 -5.10
N THR A 168 -7.18 2.95 -5.65
CA THR A 168 -7.34 3.68 -6.91
C THR A 168 -6.86 5.13 -6.80
N LYS A 169 -7.16 5.81 -5.67
CA LYS A 169 -6.57 7.13 -5.37
C LYS A 169 -5.05 7.05 -5.33
N LYS A 170 -4.50 5.99 -4.73
CA LYS A 170 -3.05 5.77 -4.70
C LYS A 170 -2.45 5.52 -6.09
N VAL A 171 -3.11 4.73 -6.93
CA VAL A 171 -2.72 4.49 -8.32
C VAL A 171 -2.64 5.81 -9.09
N ILE A 172 -3.60 6.71 -8.90
CA ILE A 172 -3.60 8.05 -9.53
C ILE A 172 -2.39 8.88 -9.09
N GLU A 173 -2.06 8.89 -7.80
CA GLU A 173 -0.84 9.55 -7.30
C GLU A 173 0.43 8.96 -7.90
N LEU A 174 0.51 7.62 -7.97
CA LEU A 174 1.66 6.92 -8.53
C LEU A 174 1.80 7.16 -10.04
N ALA A 175 0.69 7.24 -10.78
CA ALA A 175 0.66 7.54 -12.20
C ALA A 175 1.21 8.93 -12.51
N ILE A 176 0.87 9.92 -11.67
CA ILE A 176 1.43 11.27 -11.74
C ILE A 176 2.96 11.24 -11.52
N ASP A 177 3.43 10.44 -10.56
CA ASP A 177 4.87 10.28 -10.33
C ASP A 177 5.57 9.58 -11.50
N GLU A 178 4.94 8.59 -12.15
CA GLU A 178 5.50 7.94 -13.34
C GLU A 178 5.57 8.91 -14.53
N ALA A 179 4.54 9.73 -14.76
CA ALA A 179 4.56 10.79 -15.77
C ALA A 179 5.73 11.76 -15.54
N ARG A 180 5.93 12.16 -14.27
CA ARG A 180 7.08 12.98 -13.87
C ARG A 180 8.41 12.32 -14.19
N LYS A 181 8.59 11.04 -13.84
CA LYS A 181 9.83 10.30 -14.10
C LYS A 181 10.10 10.10 -15.59
N LEU A 182 9.07 9.93 -16.39
CA LEU A 182 9.16 9.76 -17.84
C LEU A 182 9.28 11.09 -18.60
N GLY A 183 9.24 12.22 -17.90
CA GLY A 183 9.45 13.56 -18.43
C GLY A 183 8.22 14.16 -19.13
N THR A 184 7.05 13.53 -19.04
CA THR A 184 5.82 14.00 -19.67
C THR A 184 5.14 15.08 -18.80
N SER A 185 4.37 15.96 -19.45
CA SER A 185 3.61 17.04 -18.80
C SER A 185 2.16 16.67 -18.50
N TYR A 186 1.71 15.50 -19.00
CA TYR A 186 0.37 14.97 -18.86
C TYR A 186 0.42 13.50 -18.42
N VAL A 187 -0.68 13.01 -17.85
CA VAL A 187 -0.84 11.60 -17.45
C VAL A 187 -1.62 10.87 -18.53
N GLY A 188 -0.93 9.97 -19.23
CA GLY A 188 -1.51 9.08 -20.24
C GLY A 188 -1.84 7.67 -19.70
N THR A 189 -2.38 6.81 -20.57
CA THR A 189 -2.80 5.44 -20.23
C THR A 189 -1.67 4.57 -19.66
N GLU A 190 -0.46 4.70 -20.23
CA GLU A 190 0.76 4.03 -19.78
C GLU A 190 1.12 4.40 -18.34
N HIS A 191 0.96 5.67 -17.98
CA HIS A 191 1.30 6.16 -16.65
C HIS A 191 0.33 5.63 -15.62
N LEU A 192 -0.97 5.59 -15.97
CA LEU A 192 -1.99 4.98 -15.13
C LEU A 192 -1.74 3.49 -14.92
N LEU A 193 -1.40 2.73 -15.97
CA LEU A 193 -1.10 1.31 -15.85
C LEU A 193 0.19 1.05 -15.05
N LEU A 194 1.23 1.87 -15.23
CA LEU A 194 2.44 1.84 -14.39
C LEU A 194 2.12 2.20 -12.92
N GLY A 195 1.11 3.04 -12.69
CA GLY A 195 0.56 3.31 -11.37
C GLY A 195 -0.07 2.08 -10.71
N VAL A 196 -0.87 1.30 -11.46
CA VAL A 196 -1.44 0.02 -11.00
C VAL A 196 -0.32 -0.97 -10.65
N ILE A 197 0.66 -1.11 -11.53
CA ILE A 197 1.82 -2.00 -11.33
C ILE A 197 2.62 -1.61 -10.07
N ARG A 198 2.78 -0.30 -9.80
CA ARG A 198 3.50 0.18 -8.62
C ARG A 198 2.71 0.08 -7.33
N GLU A 199 1.37 0.12 -7.40
CA GLU A 199 0.52 -0.13 -6.24
C GLU A 199 0.57 -1.61 -5.87
N GLY A 200 0.49 -2.50 -6.87
CA GLY A 200 0.93 -3.89 -6.80
C GLY A 200 0.12 -4.84 -5.90
N GLU A 201 -0.71 -4.32 -5.00
CA GLU A 201 -1.45 -5.11 -4.00
C GLU A 201 -2.97 -5.13 -4.23
N GLY A 202 -3.47 -4.36 -5.20
CA GLY A 202 -4.87 -4.28 -5.60
C GLY A 202 -5.43 -5.53 -6.29
N ILE A 203 -6.77 -5.63 -6.36
CA ILE A 203 -7.48 -6.75 -6.98
C ILE A 203 -7.10 -6.90 -8.46
N GLY A 204 -6.84 -5.78 -9.16
CA GLY A 204 -6.35 -5.83 -10.53
C GLY A 204 -5.02 -6.57 -10.66
N SER A 205 -4.09 -6.37 -9.71
CA SER A 205 -2.81 -7.08 -9.68
C SER A 205 -3.01 -8.58 -9.46
N GLY A 206 -3.87 -8.97 -8.52
CA GLY A 206 -4.22 -10.39 -8.29
C GLY A 206 -4.85 -11.06 -9.51
N ILE A 207 -5.74 -10.36 -10.22
CA ILE A 207 -6.34 -10.86 -11.46
C ILE A 207 -5.27 -11.08 -12.54
N LEU A 208 -4.33 -10.14 -12.73
CA LEU A 208 -3.24 -10.32 -13.68
C LEU A 208 -2.36 -11.53 -13.32
N GLU A 209 -2.05 -11.72 -12.04
CA GLU A 209 -1.30 -12.88 -11.56
C GLU A 209 -2.04 -14.20 -11.80
N SER A 210 -3.36 -14.22 -11.58
CA SER A 210 -4.21 -15.40 -11.85
C SER A 210 -4.24 -15.78 -13.35
N LEU A 211 -4.04 -14.79 -14.24
CA LEU A 211 -3.90 -14.97 -15.68
C LEU A 211 -2.47 -15.31 -16.11
N GLY A 212 -1.55 -15.53 -15.15
CA GLY A 212 -0.15 -15.87 -15.42
C GLY A 212 0.72 -14.68 -15.84
N ILE A 213 0.28 -13.45 -15.56
CA ILE A 213 0.97 -12.22 -15.93
C ILE A 213 1.57 -11.59 -14.68
N SER A 214 2.90 -11.69 -14.54
CA SER A 214 3.59 -10.97 -13.48
C SER A 214 3.65 -9.47 -13.76
N LEU A 215 3.57 -8.66 -12.71
CA LEU A 215 3.63 -7.20 -12.79
C LEU A 215 4.92 -6.69 -13.46
N GLN A 216 6.02 -7.41 -13.29
CA GLN A 216 7.33 -7.14 -13.88
C GLN A 216 7.32 -7.42 -15.38
N ARG A 217 6.63 -8.49 -15.82
CA ARG A 217 6.42 -8.77 -17.25
C ARG A 217 5.56 -7.69 -17.88
N LEU A 218 4.46 -7.32 -17.24
CA LEU A 218 3.58 -6.25 -17.71
C LEU A 218 4.30 -4.90 -17.80
N ARG A 219 5.12 -4.55 -16.80
CA ARG A 219 5.94 -3.33 -16.81
C ARG A 219 6.87 -3.30 -18.03
N ARG A 220 7.54 -4.41 -18.31
CA ARG A 220 8.46 -4.53 -19.45
C ARG A 220 7.72 -4.34 -20.78
N GLU A 221 6.52 -4.89 -20.89
CA GLU A 221 5.69 -4.77 -22.07
C GLU A 221 5.23 -3.33 -22.32
N VAL A 222 4.81 -2.61 -21.26
CA VAL A 222 4.48 -1.19 -21.34
C VAL A 222 5.68 -0.36 -21.82
N MET A 223 6.87 -0.61 -21.27
CA MET A 223 8.09 0.09 -21.70
C MET A 223 8.47 -0.22 -23.15
N THR A 224 8.25 -1.46 -23.59
CA THR A 224 8.49 -1.90 -24.98
C THR A 224 7.52 -1.21 -25.94
N THR A 225 6.24 -1.12 -25.57
CA THR A 225 5.21 -0.44 -26.38
C THR A 225 5.48 1.07 -26.48
N LEU A 226 6.15 1.67 -25.48
CA LEU A 226 6.61 3.06 -25.51
C LEU A 226 7.87 3.29 -26.36
N GLY A 227 8.50 2.24 -26.89
CA GLY A 227 9.76 2.34 -27.64
C GLY A 227 10.94 2.80 -26.77
N ARG A 228 10.88 2.58 -25.45
CA ARG A 228 11.94 3.01 -24.50
C ARG A 228 12.60 1.80 -23.84
N PRO A 229 13.93 1.63 -23.96
CA PRO A 229 14.64 0.64 -23.16
C PRO A 229 14.58 1.03 -21.67
N GLU A 230 14.43 0.02 -20.81
CA GLU A 230 14.23 0.20 -19.37
C GLU A 230 15.36 1.05 -18.72
N PRO A 231 15.04 1.98 -17.79
CA PRO A 231 16.06 2.56 -16.92
C PRO A 231 16.63 1.46 -16.01
N LYS A 232 17.91 1.11 -16.23
CA LYS A 232 18.67 0.18 -15.39
C LYS A 232 18.71 0.71 -13.95
N THR A 233 17.82 0.23 -13.10
CA THR A 233 17.96 0.38 -11.65
C THR A 233 18.94 -0.69 -11.18
N PRO A 234 19.93 -0.40 -10.30
CA PRO A 234 20.93 -1.38 -9.90
C PRO A 234 20.23 -2.53 -9.16
N SER A 235 20.12 -3.65 -9.87
CA SER A 235 19.80 -4.96 -9.32
C SER A 235 20.84 -5.30 -8.26
N ARG A 236 20.42 -5.30 -6.99
CA ARG A 236 21.10 -6.10 -5.97
C ARG A 236 21.01 -7.55 -6.46
N GLN A 237 22.16 -8.08 -6.88
CA GLN A 237 22.33 -9.43 -7.41
C GLN A 237 21.66 -10.44 -6.48
N ALA A 238 20.50 -10.95 -6.89
CA ALA A 238 20.01 -12.25 -6.45
C ALA A 238 20.71 -13.28 -7.34
N GLY A 239 21.55 -14.10 -6.70
CA GLY A 239 22.21 -15.22 -7.34
C GLY A 239 21.21 -16.14 -8.01
N THR A 240 21.62 -16.61 -9.18
CA THR A 240 21.04 -17.70 -9.96
C THR A 240 20.58 -18.86 -9.09
N VAL A 241 19.30 -19.21 -9.19
CA VAL A 241 18.85 -20.60 -9.10
C VAL A 241 17.82 -20.85 -10.18
N ALA A 242 18.19 -21.77 -11.06
CA ALA A 242 17.39 -22.25 -12.16
C ALA A 242 16.17 -23.04 -11.68
N SER A 243 15.13 -23.00 -12.51
CA SER A 243 13.91 -23.80 -12.47
C SER A 243 14.15 -25.29 -12.16
N ALA A 244 13.46 -25.80 -11.14
CA ALA A 244 13.04 -27.20 -11.03
C ALA A 244 11.63 -27.28 -10.42
N ALA A 245 10.81 -28.18 -10.94
CA ALA A 245 9.42 -28.46 -10.53
C ALA A 245 9.32 -28.98 -9.07
N PRO A 246 8.10 -29.08 -8.48
CA PRO A 246 7.90 -29.01 -7.04
C PRO A 246 8.24 -30.32 -6.33
N SER A 247 9.02 -30.21 -5.25
CA SER A 247 9.12 -31.23 -4.20
C SER A 247 8.65 -30.64 -2.88
N SER A 248 7.65 -31.29 -2.30
CA SER A 248 7.12 -31.20 -0.93
C SER A 248 7.98 -30.48 0.14
N GLY A 249 7.36 -29.47 0.79
CA GLY A 249 7.59 -29.11 2.20
C GLY A 249 8.58 -27.96 2.46
N ALA A 250 8.13 -26.71 2.32
CA ALA A 250 8.72 -25.52 2.96
C ALA A 250 7.82 -24.28 2.76
N GLY A 251 6.64 -24.27 3.38
CA GLY A 251 5.77 -23.09 3.41
C GLY A 251 6.14 -22.12 4.55
N PRO A 252 5.78 -20.82 4.45
CA PRO A 252 5.99 -19.83 5.53
C PRO A 252 5.38 -20.20 6.88
N PHE A 253 4.49 -21.20 6.91
CA PHE A 253 3.71 -21.63 8.08
C PHE A 253 4.12 -23.01 8.61
N ASP A 254 5.22 -23.61 8.15
CA ASP A 254 5.62 -24.96 8.58
C ASP A 254 6.05 -25.03 10.05
N ARG A 255 6.43 -23.88 10.63
CA ARG A 255 6.70 -23.73 12.05
C ARG A 255 5.43 -23.64 12.90
N PHE A 256 4.26 -23.38 12.31
CA PHE A 256 3.01 -23.25 13.06
C PHE A 256 2.46 -24.64 13.43
N ASN A 257 2.02 -24.81 14.67
CA ASN A 257 1.26 -26.00 15.07
C ASN A 257 -0.18 -25.92 14.57
N ASP A 258 -0.96 -26.98 14.78
CA ASP A 258 -2.33 -27.08 14.28
C ASP A 258 -3.26 -26.03 14.92
N ARG A 259 -2.97 -25.61 16.16
CA ARG A 259 -3.71 -24.53 16.84
C ARG A 259 -3.44 -23.18 16.18
N ALA A 260 -2.18 -22.83 15.94
CA ALA A 260 -1.81 -21.61 15.25
C ALA A 260 -2.40 -21.56 13.82
N LYS A 261 -2.40 -22.68 13.09
CA LYS A 261 -3.06 -22.77 11.78
C LYS A 261 -4.57 -22.58 11.89
N ARG A 262 -5.21 -23.14 12.93
CA ARG A 262 -6.64 -22.93 13.22
C ARG A 262 -6.95 -21.47 13.52
N VAL A 263 -6.11 -20.77 14.29
CA VAL A 263 -6.25 -19.32 14.51
C VAL A 263 -6.32 -18.58 13.18
N LEU A 264 -5.42 -18.86 12.23
CA LEU A 264 -5.41 -18.19 10.93
C LEU A 264 -6.70 -18.41 10.14
N ALA A 265 -7.19 -19.66 10.08
CA ALA A 265 -8.45 -19.98 9.43
C ALA A 265 -9.63 -19.24 10.08
N LEU A 266 -9.65 -19.16 11.42
CA LEU A 266 -10.68 -18.41 12.15
C LEU A 266 -10.57 -16.91 11.93
N SER A 267 -9.36 -16.36 11.83
CA SER A 267 -9.15 -14.95 11.48
C SER A 267 -9.61 -14.63 10.07
N GLN A 268 -9.42 -15.57 9.14
CA GLN A 268 -9.94 -15.48 7.78
C GLN A 268 -11.48 -15.46 7.80
N ASP A 269 -12.14 -16.38 8.50
CA ASP A 269 -13.60 -16.38 8.68
C ASP A 269 -14.12 -15.05 9.24
N GLU A 270 -13.41 -14.45 10.20
CA GLU A 270 -13.83 -13.18 10.79
C GLU A 270 -13.63 -12.02 9.81
N ALA A 271 -12.54 -12.00 9.05
CA ALA A 271 -12.38 -11.04 7.96
C ALA A 271 -13.52 -11.17 6.94
N VAL A 272 -13.91 -12.41 6.57
CA VAL A 272 -15.09 -12.65 5.72
C VAL A 272 -16.37 -12.12 6.37
N ARG A 273 -16.59 -12.42 7.65
CA ARG A 273 -17.78 -12.00 8.41
C ARG A 273 -17.92 -10.48 8.47
N PHE A 274 -16.82 -9.77 8.67
CA PHE A 274 -16.78 -8.31 8.67
C PHE A 274 -16.64 -7.72 7.26
N ASN A 275 -16.65 -8.58 6.23
CA ASN A 275 -16.64 -8.15 4.85
C ASN A 275 -15.35 -7.37 4.50
N HIS A 276 -14.27 -7.71 5.21
CA HIS A 276 -12.94 -7.13 5.11
C HIS A 276 -12.07 -7.99 4.20
N ASN A 277 -11.36 -7.32 3.29
CA ASN A 277 -10.49 -7.96 2.28
C ASN A 277 -9.05 -8.20 2.77
N TYR A 278 -8.81 -8.11 4.08
CA TYR A 278 -7.54 -8.43 4.71
C TYR A 278 -7.75 -8.95 6.14
N ILE A 279 -6.81 -9.77 6.61
CA ILE A 279 -6.68 -10.16 8.02
C ILE A 279 -5.85 -9.08 8.71
N GLY A 280 -6.54 -8.17 9.41
CA GLY A 280 -5.95 -7.19 10.31
C GLY A 280 -5.65 -7.78 11.69
N THR A 281 -5.12 -6.95 12.58
CA THR A 281 -4.81 -7.40 13.95
C THR A 281 -6.10 -7.72 14.72
N GLU A 282 -7.20 -7.05 14.41
CA GLU A 282 -8.54 -7.29 14.94
C GLU A 282 -9.12 -8.64 14.53
N HIS A 283 -8.93 -9.08 13.28
CA HIS A 283 -9.32 -10.43 12.85
C HIS A 283 -8.44 -11.50 13.50
N LEU A 284 -7.14 -11.20 13.67
CA LEU A 284 -6.23 -12.08 14.40
C LEU A 284 -6.66 -12.25 15.86
N LEU A 285 -7.02 -11.16 16.55
CA LEU A 285 -7.55 -11.19 17.90
C LEU A 285 -8.82 -12.04 18.00
N LEU A 286 -9.78 -11.82 17.09
CA LEU A 286 -11.02 -12.62 17.05
C LEU A 286 -10.74 -14.11 16.80
N GLY A 287 -9.80 -14.45 15.91
CA GLY A 287 -9.36 -15.81 15.68
C GLY A 287 -8.73 -16.45 16.92
N LEU A 288 -7.94 -15.70 17.68
CA LEU A 288 -7.34 -16.15 18.95
C LEU A 288 -8.39 -16.38 20.03
N VAL A 289 -9.42 -15.53 20.12
CA VAL A 289 -10.53 -15.74 21.07
C VAL A 289 -11.38 -16.95 20.67
N ARG A 290 -11.61 -17.14 19.35
CA ARG A 290 -12.48 -18.18 18.80
C ARG A 290 -11.82 -19.57 18.76
N GLU A 291 -10.49 -19.66 18.81
CA GLU A 291 -9.74 -20.94 18.78
C GLU A 291 -10.09 -21.88 19.95
N GLY A 292 -10.58 -21.32 21.06
CA GLY A 292 -11.25 -22.07 22.12
C GLY A 292 -10.38 -22.34 23.34
N ASP A 293 -9.58 -23.40 23.32
CA ASP A 293 -8.89 -23.94 24.51
C ASP A 293 -7.37 -23.80 24.49
N GLY A 294 -6.77 -23.24 23.44
CA GLY A 294 -5.35 -22.96 23.41
C GLY A 294 -4.94 -21.86 24.40
N ALA A 295 -3.62 -21.74 24.59
CA ALA A 295 -3.05 -20.81 25.57
C ALA A 295 -3.58 -19.36 25.43
N ALA A 296 -3.69 -18.88 24.18
CA ALA A 296 -4.20 -17.54 23.92
C ALA A 296 -5.68 -17.36 24.31
N ALA A 297 -6.55 -18.28 23.88
CA ALA A 297 -7.98 -18.20 24.14
C ALA A 297 -8.29 -18.22 25.63
N ARG A 298 -7.59 -19.07 26.41
CA ARG A 298 -7.72 -19.12 27.87
C ARG A 298 -7.21 -17.86 28.55
N ALA A 299 -6.04 -17.36 28.14
CA ALA A 299 -5.50 -16.13 28.69
C ALA A 299 -6.42 -14.92 28.43
N LEU A 300 -6.96 -14.81 27.21
CA LEU A 300 -7.92 -13.78 26.84
C LEU A 300 -9.22 -13.88 27.66
N ARG A 301 -9.78 -15.09 27.79
CA ARG A 301 -11.02 -15.34 28.57
C ARG A 301 -10.85 -14.98 30.05
N GLU A 302 -9.77 -15.43 30.67
CA GLU A 302 -9.44 -15.13 32.07
C GLU A 302 -9.14 -13.63 32.29
N SER A 303 -8.75 -12.90 31.24
CA SER A 303 -8.61 -11.44 31.24
C SER A 303 -9.91 -10.70 30.89
N GLY A 304 -11.06 -11.38 30.82
CA GLY A 304 -12.37 -10.78 30.58
C GLY A 304 -12.67 -10.44 29.11
N VAL A 305 -11.87 -10.95 28.18
CA VAL A 305 -12.10 -10.78 26.74
C VAL A 305 -13.15 -11.78 26.27
N ASP A 306 -14.28 -11.25 25.80
CA ASP A 306 -15.39 -12.01 25.26
C ASP A 306 -15.52 -11.81 23.74
N LEU A 307 -15.88 -12.88 23.01
CA LEU A 307 -15.94 -12.87 21.56
C LEU A 307 -16.96 -11.87 21.03
N GLU A 308 -18.15 -11.81 21.63
CA GLU A 308 -19.21 -10.90 21.17
C GLU A 308 -18.86 -9.44 21.46
N ARG A 309 -18.25 -9.16 22.61
CA ARG A 309 -17.73 -7.81 22.90
C ARG A 309 -16.63 -7.38 21.93
N CYS A 310 -15.70 -8.28 21.58
CA CYS A 310 -14.68 -8.00 20.57
C CYS A 310 -15.30 -7.72 19.20
N ARG A 311 -16.29 -8.52 18.77
CA ARG A 311 -17.00 -8.33 17.49
C ARG A 311 -17.74 -7.01 17.44
N GLN A 312 -18.41 -6.63 18.52
CA GLN A 312 -19.07 -5.33 18.64
C GLN A 312 -18.04 -4.20 18.46
N ALA A 313 -16.91 -4.26 19.17
CA ALA A 313 -15.86 -3.25 19.07
C ALA A 313 -15.28 -3.13 17.65
N VAL A 314 -15.07 -4.24 16.92
CA VAL A 314 -14.64 -4.22 15.51
C VAL A 314 -15.64 -3.45 14.64
N GLY A 315 -16.94 -3.70 14.84
CA GLY A 315 -18.01 -3.02 14.09
C GLY A 315 -18.13 -1.51 14.35
N PHE A 316 -17.55 -0.99 15.44
CA PHE A 316 -17.54 0.44 15.77
C PHE A 316 -16.25 1.17 15.35
N ILE A 317 -15.12 0.46 15.19
CA ILE A 317 -13.79 1.06 15.02
C ILE A 317 -13.31 1.08 13.55
N GLY A 318 -13.82 0.19 12.70
CA GLY A 318 -13.55 0.20 11.26
C GLY A 318 -14.80 0.52 10.44
N PRO A 319 -14.71 1.21 9.28
CA PRO A 319 -15.82 1.20 8.34
C PRO A 319 -16.15 -0.27 8.03
N ARG A 320 -17.44 -0.64 8.05
CA ARG A 320 -17.88 -1.93 7.47
C ARG A 320 -17.22 -2.03 6.10
N GLY A 321 -16.39 -3.05 5.88
CA GLY A 321 -15.91 -3.29 4.54
C GLY A 321 -17.11 -3.51 3.62
N ASP A 322 -17.18 -2.79 2.51
CA ASP A 322 -18.12 -3.13 1.45
C ASP A 322 -17.45 -4.18 0.55
N SER A 323 -17.34 -5.45 0.96
CA SER A 323 -17.21 -6.58 0.02
C SER A 323 -17.41 -7.97 0.63
N THR A 324 -18.41 -8.66 0.09
CA THR A 324 -18.70 -10.10 0.18
C THR A 324 -17.42 -10.89 -0.10
N ALA A 325 -16.71 -11.30 0.94
CA ALA A 325 -15.42 -11.97 0.76
C ALA A 325 -15.60 -13.40 0.22
N SER A 326 -14.94 -13.71 -0.89
CA SER A 326 -14.67 -15.09 -1.30
C SER A 326 -13.50 -15.66 -0.48
N PRO A 327 -13.62 -16.85 0.12
CA PRO A 327 -12.67 -17.38 1.10
C PRO A 327 -11.18 -17.43 0.71
N PRO A 328 -10.71 -17.65 -0.53
CA PRO A 328 -9.29 -18.00 -0.75
C PRO A 328 -8.26 -16.85 -0.85
N GLU A 329 -8.65 -15.57 -0.93
CA GLU A 329 -7.72 -14.44 -1.24
C GLU A 329 -7.53 -13.40 -0.12
N ILE A 330 -7.82 -13.74 1.14
CA ILE A 330 -7.68 -12.76 2.23
C ILE A 330 -6.20 -12.54 2.58
N THR A 331 -5.70 -11.33 2.31
CA THR A 331 -4.30 -10.96 2.53
C THR A 331 -4.01 -10.56 3.97
N LEU A 332 -2.78 -10.77 4.45
CA LEU A 332 -2.37 -10.30 5.79
C LEU A 332 -1.99 -8.83 5.75
N SER A 333 -2.47 -8.02 6.71
CA SER A 333 -1.99 -6.65 6.86
C SER A 333 -0.48 -6.60 7.21
N PRO A 334 0.24 -5.52 6.90
CA PRO A 334 1.65 -5.38 7.29
C PRO A 334 1.88 -5.54 8.80
N ARG A 335 0.95 -5.04 9.64
CA ARG A 335 1.01 -5.22 11.10
C ARG A 335 0.79 -6.68 11.49
N THR A 336 -0.16 -7.37 10.85
CA THR A 336 -0.38 -8.81 11.06
C THR A 336 0.85 -9.65 10.69
N ARG A 337 1.54 -9.31 9.59
CA ARG A 337 2.83 -9.95 9.25
C ARG A 337 3.88 -9.68 10.33
N LYS A 338 3.93 -8.45 10.85
CA LYS A 338 4.84 -8.10 11.95
C LYS A 338 4.54 -8.90 13.23
N VAL A 339 3.26 -9.14 13.54
CA VAL A 339 2.86 -10.02 14.65
C VAL A 339 3.45 -11.42 14.49
N PHE A 340 3.46 -11.98 13.27
CA PHE A 340 4.04 -13.31 13.04
C PHE A 340 5.56 -13.33 13.20
N GLU A 341 6.27 -12.30 12.72
CA GLU A 341 7.71 -12.16 12.99
C GLU A 341 7.99 -12.10 14.51
N LEU A 342 7.19 -11.34 15.26
CA LEU A 342 7.36 -11.22 16.71
C LEU A 342 7.00 -12.51 17.46
N ALA A 343 6.04 -13.29 16.96
CA ALA A 343 5.70 -14.61 17.48
C ALA A 343 6.82 -15.62 17.24
N VAL A 344 7.47 -15.58 16.07
CA VAL A 344 8.68 -16.37 15.77
C VAL A 344 9.80 -16.03 16.74
N ASP A 345 10.10 -14.73 16.89
CA ASP A 345 11.12 -14.24 17.83
C ASP A 345 10.88 -14.74 19.27
N GLU A 346 9.62 -14.74 19.73
CA GLU A 346 9.26 -15.16 21.09
C GLU A 346 9.38 -16.68 21.28
N ALA A 347 8.97 -17.47 20.28
CA ALA A 347 9.16 -18.91 20.28
C ALA A 347 10.65 -19.27 20.30
N ASP A 348 11.47 -18.58 19.49
CA ASP A 348 12.92 -18.78 19.42
C ASP A 348 13.61 -18.44 20.76
N ARG A 349 13.28 -17.31 21.37
CA ARG A 349 13.81 -16.93 22.70
C ARG A 349 13.44 -17.92 23.80
N ALA A 350 12.27 -18.54 23.68
CA ALA A 350 11.79 -19.56 24.61
C ALA A 350 12.26 -20.99 24.24
N GLY A 351 13.07 -21.16 23.19
CA GLY A 351 13.58 -22.46 22.75
C GLY A 351 12.51 -23.41 22.18
N ARG A 352 11.39 -22.89 21.68
CA ARG A 352 10.25 -23.68 21.18
C ARG A 352 10.32 -23.87 19.67
N ALA A 353 10.31 -25.12 19.24
CA ALA A 353 10.42 -25.49 17.82
C ALA A 353 9.16 -25.11 17.01
N LYS A 354 7.99 -25.19 17.63
CA LYS A 354 6.69 -24.89 17.01
C LYS A 354 6.06 -23.65 17.61
N ILE A 355 5.40 -22.87 16.75
CA ILE A 355 4.70 -21.63 17.06
C ILE A 355 3.23 -21.97 17.31
N GLY A 356 2.77 -21.57 18.50
CA GLY A 356 1.44 -21.85 19.02
C GLY A 356 0.50 -20.66 19.02
N SER A 357 -0.75 -20.86 19.47
CA SER A 357 -1.70 -19.75 19.61
C SER A 357 -1.24 -18.73 20.65
N GLY A 358 -0.60 -19.19 21.74
CA GLY A 358 0.00 -18.32 22.75
C GLY A 358 1.10 -17.41 22.19
N ASP A 359 1.92 -17.89 21.25
CA ASP A 359 2.96 -17.08 20.60
C ASP A 359 2.38 -15.98 19.74
N LEU A 360 1.32 -16.30 19.00
CA LEU A 360 0.60 -15.32 18.19
C LEU A 360 0.03 -14.20 19.08
N LEU A 361 -0.49 -14.54 20.27
CA LEU A 361 -0.96 -13.54 21.23
C LEU A 361 0.20 -12.71 21.82
N LEU A 362 1.33 -13.32 22.16
CA LEU A 362 2.51 -12.59 22.62
C LEU A 362 3.05 -11.64 21.54
N GLY A 363 3.09 -12.10 20.29
CA GLY A 363 3.45 -11.27 19.13
C GLY A 363 2.48 -10.10 18.94
N LEU A 364 1.16 -10.34 19.13
CA LEU A 364 0.12 -9.31 19.03
C LEU A 364 0.28 -8.23 20.11
N ILE A 365 0.54 -8.62 21.36
CA ILE A 365 0.77 -7.69 22.48
C ILE A 365 2.07 -6.89 22.27
N ARG A 366 3.13 -7.55 21.76
CA ARG A 366 4.44 -6.92 21.53
C ARG A 366 4.45 -5.98 20.33
N GLU A 367 3.61 -6.21 19.32
CA GLU A 367 3.42 -5.25 18.23
C GLU A 367 2.88 -3.92 18.78
N GLY A 368 2.04 -3.99 19.82
CA GLY A 368 1.75 -2.89 20.74
C GLY A 368 0.83 -1.79 20.20
N GLU A 369 0.50 -1.84 18.91
CA GLU A 369 -0.26 -0.85 18.19
C GLU A 369 -1.40 -1.51 17.36
N GLY A 370 -2.21 -0.72 16.66
CA GLY A 370 -3.29 -1.25 15.81
C GLY A 370 -4.61 -1.57 16.52
N ILE A 371 -5.58 -2.06 15.74
CA ILE A 371 -7.00 -2.13 16.15
C ILE A 371 -7.19 -3.14 17.29
N ALA A 372 -6.51 -4.29 17.26
CA ALA A 372 -6.56 -5.26 18.36
C ALA A 372 -6.20 -4.64 19.72
N MET A 373 -5.16 -3.81 19.78
CA MET A 373 -4.76 -3.15 21.02
C MET A 373 -5.80 -2.12 21.47
N GLY A 374 -6.38 -1.36 20.54
CA GLY A 374 -7.49 -0.46 20.84
C GLY A 374 -8.73 -1.19 21.38
N ILE A 375 -9.03 -2.39 20.85
CA ILE A 375 -10.11 -3.25 21.38
C ILE A 375 -9.80 -3.69 22.81
N LEU A 376 -8.59 -4.22 23.07
CA LEU A 376 -8.20 -4.63 24.42
C LEU A 376 -8.26 -3.46 25.42
N ASP A 377 -7.82 -2.26 25.02
CA ASP A 377 -7.91 -1.06 25.85
C ASP A 377 -9.36 -0.67 26.14
N SER A 378 -10.24 -0.73 25.13
CA SER A 378 -11.67 -0.44 25.31
C SER A 378 -12.36 -1.40 26.26
N LEU A 379 -11.87 -2.65 26.33
CA LEU A 379 -12.32 -3.68 27.25
C LEU A 379 -11.62 -3.60 28.62
N LYS A 380 -10.75 -2.61 28.83
CA LYS A 380 -9.98 -2.38 30.06
C LYS A 380 -9.09 -3.58 30.44
N VAL A 381 -8.55 -4.26 29.44
CA VAL A 381 -7.64 -5.38 29.65
C VAL A 381 -6.26 -4.85 30.00
N ASP A 382 -5.72 -5.28 31.15
CA ASP A 382 -4.33 -5.02 31.51
C ASP A 382 -3.40 -5.87 30.64
N ARG A 383 -2.61 -5.18 29.81
CA ARG A 383 -1.70 -5.81 28.84
C ARG A 383 -0.54 -6.55 29.51
N GLU A 384 -0.04 -6.05 30.63
CA GLU A 384 1.07 -6.69 31.35
C GLU A 384 0.58 -7.97 32.04
N ALA A 385 -0.60 -7.90 32.67
CA ALA A 385 -1.25 -9.07 33.24
C ALA A 385 -1.59 -10.12 32.17
N LEU A 386 -2.11 -9.70 31.00
CA LEU A 386 -2.41 -10.60 29.88
C LEU A 386 -1.16 -11.29 29.35
N LEU A 387 -0.04 -10.55 29.22
CA LEU A 387 1.23 -11.08 28.78
C LEU A 387 1.76 -12.15 29.75
N LYS A 388 1.74 -11.86 31.05
CA LYS A 388 2.13 -12.82 32.09
C LYS A 388 1.28 -14.09 32.04
N ARG A 389 -0.04 -13.93 32.00
CA ARG A 389 -1.01 -15.03 31.94
C ARG A 389 -0.81 -15.89 30.68
N THR A 390 -0.53 -15.27 29.54
CA THR A 390 -0.29 -16.00 28.29
C THR A 390 0.94 -16.91 28.41
N ARG A 391 2.02 -16.44 29.04
CA ARG A 391 3.22 -17.27 29.29
C ARG A 391 2.95 -18.41 30.25
N GLU A 392 2.16 -18.18 31.31
CA GLU A 392 1.73 -19.23 32.22
C GLU A 392 0.95 -20.32 31.48
N LYS A 393 0.00 -19.94 30.60
CA LYS A 393 -0.77 -20.91 29.80
C LYS A 393 0.09 -21.69 28.79
N ILE A 394 1.11 -21.06 28.21
CA ILE A 394 2.07 -21.79 27.36
C ILE A 394 2.85 -22.81 28.20
N ALA A 395 3.28 -22.45 29.41
CA ALA A 395 4.02 -23.34 30.32
C ALA A 395 3.18 -24.53 30.83
N GLU A 396 1.86 -24.37 30.93
CA GLU A 396 0.89 -25.46 31.21
C GLU A 396 0.78 -26.51 30.08
N GLY A 397 1.56 -26.37 28.99
CA GLY A 397 1.56 -27.31 27.86
C GLY A 397 0.46 -27.05 26.84
N LEU A 398 -0.15 -25.85 26.85
CA LEU A 398 -1.22 -25.47 25.93
C LEU A 398 -0.73 -24.73 24.68
N GLY A 399 0.58 -24.82 24.39
CA GLY A 399 1.26 -24.20 23.24
C GLY A 399 0.76 -24.70 21.90
#